data_AF-A0A977IEF2-F1
#
_entry.id   AF-A0A977IEF2-F1
#
_cell.length_a   1.000
_cell.length_b   1.000
_cell.length_c   1.000
_cell.angle_alpha   90.00
_cell.angle_beta   90.00
_cell.angle_gamma   90.00
#
_symmetry.space_group_name_H-M   'P 1'
#
loop_
_entity.id
_entity.type
_entity.pdbx_description
1 polymer ?
#
loop_
_entity_poly.entity_id
_entity_poly.type
_entity_poly.pdbx_seq_one_letter_code
_entity_poly.pdbx_strand_id
1 'polypeptide(L)'
;MSQEPPIEYAASKINSTVKNLREGLDPDVLAYWFKRIEDKSKELVPEHLKDKVHFEQDRILWMKFKMDVSKRAVPTVMQVIEEYIPMMPYSTGLYFRKIQEILTEEMNKDLR
;
A
#
# COMPACT_ATOMS: atom_id res chain seq x y z
N MET A 1 -37.04 1.66 18.38
CA MET A 1 -35.73 2.16 17.94
C MET A 1 -35.94 3.51 17.30
N SER A 2 -35.63 4.60 18.00
CA SER A 2 -35.74 5.94 17.43
C SER A 2 -34.68 6.09 16.35
N GLN A 3 -35.12 6.29 15.11
CA GLN A 3 -34.23 6.61 13.99
C GLN A 3 -33.58 7.97 14.29
N GLU A 4 -32.25 8.05 14.25
CA GLU A 4 -31.54 9.32 14.35
C GLU A 4 -32.00 10.27 13.23
N PRO A 5 -32.11 11.58 13.50
CA PRO A 5 -32.54 12.53 12.49
C PRO A 5 -31.57 12.48 11.29
N PRO A 6 -32.08 12.61 10.04
CA PRO A 6 -31.30 12.33 8.82
C PRO A 6 -29.95 13.06 8.71
N ILE A 7 -29.85 14.26 9.28
CA ILE A 7 -28.62 15.08 9.26
C ILE A 7 -27.55 14.50 10.21
N GLU A 8 -27.96 13.99 11.37
CA GLU A 8 -27.05 13.45 12.40
C GLU A 8 -26.46 12.10 11.95
N TYR A 9 -27.28 11.27 11.31
CA TYR A 9 -26.81 10.03 10.64
C TYR A 9 -25.84 10.30 9.49
N ALA A 10 -26.09 11.33 8.67
CA ALA A 10 -25.17 11.70 7.58
C ALA A 10 -23.82 12.21 8.13
N ALA A 11 -23.85 13.07 9.15
CA ALA A 11 -22.65 13.60 9.79
C ALA A 11 -21.81 12.52 10.49
N SER A 12 -22.46 11.58 11.21
CA SER A 12 -21.77 10.46 11.86
C SER A 12 -21.11 9.54 10.84
N LYS A 13 -21.79 9.25 9.71
CA LYS A 13 -21.24 8.46 8.61
C LYS A 13 -20.04 9.13 7.94
N ILE A 14 -20.08 10.44 7.72
CA ILE A 14 -18.95 11.21 7.19
C ILE A 14 -17.76 11.16 8.15
N ASN A 15 -17.99 11.43 9.44
CA ASN A 15 -16.92 11.38 10.45
C ASN A 15 -16.28 9.99 10.54
N SER A 16 -17.07 8.92 10.51
CA SER A 16 -16.55 7.56 10.49
C SER A 16 -15.70 7.28 9.25
N THR A 17 -16.12 7.77 8.07
CA THR A 17 -15.36 7.64 6.82
C THR A 17 -14.04 8.39 6.91
N VAL A 18 -14.05 9.64 7.39
CA VAL A 18 -12.84 10.46 7.55
C VAL A 18 -11.86 9.82 8.54
N LYS A 19 -12.37 9.29 9.65
CA LYS A 19 -11.55 8.58 10.64
C LYS A 19 -10.90 7.33 10.03
N ASN A 20 -11.67 6.50 9.32
CA ASN A 20 -11.17 5.31 8.66
C ASN A 20 -10.12 5.63 7.58
N LEU A 21 -10.30 6.73 6.83
CA LEU A 21 -9.33 7.20 5.85
C LEU A 21 -8.00 7.57 6.51
N ARG A 22 -8.06 8.28 7.64
CA ARG A 22 -6.88 8.70 8.40
C ARG A 22 -6.15 7.50 9.00
N GLU A 23 -6.87 6.55 9.59
CA GLU A 23 -6.30 5.36 10.22
C GLU A 23 -5.62 4.43 9.20
N GLY A 24 -6.15 4.29 7.99
CA GLY A 24 -5.48 3.49 6.95
C GLY A 24 -4.22 4.14 6.36
N LEU A 25 -3.93 5.41 6.66
CA LEU A 25 -2.68 6.08 6.31
C LEU A 25 -1.73 6.22 7.52
N ASP A 26 -2.00 5.50 8.60
CA ASP A 26 -1.10 5.43 9.74
C ASP A 26 0.24 4.80 9.31
N PRO A 27 1.40 5.40 9.68
CA PRO A 27 2.72 4.89 9.34
C PRO A 27 2.94 3.42 9.70
N ASP A 28 2.39 2.95 10.82
CA ASP A 28 2.58 1.59 11.30
C ASP A 28 1.77 0.60 10.44
N VAL A 29 0.57 1.01 10.02
CA VAL A 29 -0.26 0.23 9.08
C VAL A 29 0.44 0.11 7.73
N LEU A 30 0.98 1.21 7.20
CA LEU A 30 1.73 1.19 5.95
C LEU A 30 2.99 0.32 6.05
N ALA A 31 3.77 0.45 7.13
CA ALA A 31 4.97 -0.34 7.37
C ALA A 31 4.65 -1.84 7.44
N TYR A 32 3.56 -2.22 8.13
CA TYR A 32 3.07 -3.60 8.16
C TYR A 32 2.81 -4.14 6.75
N TRP A 33 2.06 -3.39 5.92
CA TRP A 33 1.73 -3.85 4.57
C TRP A 33 2.94 -3.89 3.64
N PHE A 34 3.84 -2.91 3.72
CA PHE A 34 5.12 -2.95 3.01
C PHE A 34 5.90 -4.22 3.35
N LYS A 35 5.99 -4.57 4.64
CA LYS A 35 6.71 -5.75 5.07
C LYS A 35 6.06 -7.05 4.56
N ARG A 36 4.73 -7.14 4.63
CA ARG A 36 3.96 -8.28 4.09
C ARG A 36 4.20 -8.46 2.59
N ILE A 37 4.19 -7.35 1.83
CA ILE A 37 4.45 -7.37 0.38
C ILE A 37 5.90 -7.78 0.10
N GLU A 38 6.86 -7.25 0.85
CA GLU A 38 8.28 -7.61 0.74
C GLU A 38 8.48 -9.11 0.89
N ASP A 39 8.00 -9.66 2.01
CA ASP A 39 8.21 -11.05 2.36
C ASP A 39 7.54 -11.97 1.34
N LYS A 40 6.29 -11.67 0.97
CA LYS A 40 5.57 -12.47 -0.02
C LYS A 40 6.22 -12.40 -1.41
N SER A 41 6.70 -11.23 -1.81
CA SER A 41 7.42 -11.08 -3.08
C SER A 41 8.71 -11.88 -3.07
N LYS A 42 9.48 -11.87 -1.98
CA LYS A 42 10.70 -12.67 -1.82
C LYS A 42 10.45 -14.18 -1.87
N GLU A 43 9.30 -14.65 -1.42
CA GLU A 43 8.91 -16.07 -1.56
C GLU A 43 8.69 -16.47 -3.03
N LEU A 44 8.16 -15.56 -3.84
CA LEU A 44 7.71 -15.85 -5.20
C LEU A 44 8.78 -15.61 -6.27
N VAL A 45 9.71 -14.69 -6.04
CA VAL A 45 10.79 -14.42 -6.99
C VAL A 45 11.87 -15.52 -6.96
N PRO A 46 12.57 -15.76 -8.08
CA PRO A 46 13.75 -16.62 -8.12
C PRO A 46 14.81 -16.21 -7.09
N GLU A 47 15.61 -17.17 -6.61
CA GLU A 47 16.59 -16.97 -5.53
C GLU A 47 17.51 -15.75 -5.74
N HIS A 48 18.00 -15.57 -6.97
CA HIS A 48 18.91 -14.47 -7.34
C HIS A 48 18.26 -13.08 -7.40
N LEU A 49 16.95 -12.97 -7.15
CA LEU A 49 16.20 -11.71 -7.06
C LEU A 49 15.68 -11.42 -5.65
N LYS A 50 15.83 -12.34 -4.69
CA LYS A 50 15.31 -12.16 -3.33
C LYS A 50 15.95 -10.97 -2.61
N ASP A 51 17.24 -10.75 -2.80
CA ASP A 51 17.97 -9.60 -2.27
C ASP A 51 17.69 -8.30 -3.05
N LYS A 52 16.96 -8.39 -4.17
CA LYS A 52 16.60 -7.25 -5.04
C LYS A 52 15.17 -6.78 -4.86
N VAL A 53 14.51 -7.18 -3.77
CA VAL A 53 13.22 -6.65 -3.34
C VAL A 53 13.41 -6.16 -1.92
N HIS A 54 13.48 -4.84 -1.74
CA HIS A 54 13.65 -4.27 -0.41
C HIS A 54 12.80 -3.03 -0.20
N PHE A 55 12.24 -2.92 1.00
CA PHE A 55 11.47 -1.76 1.43
C PHE A 55 12.01 -1.28 2.77
N GLU A 56 12.24 0.01 2.90
CA GLU A 56 12.77 0.64 4.10
C GLU A 56 11.93 1.85 4.48
N GLN A 57 11.48 1.91 5.74
CA GLN A 57 10.84 3.10 6.30
C GLN A 57 11.91 4.04 6.88
N ASP A 58 11.80 5.33 6.57
CA ASP A 58 12.68 6.35 7.13
C ASP A 58 12.43 6.49 8.64
N ARG A 59 13.51 6.41 9.43
CA ARG A 59 13.44 6.36 10.91
C ARG A 59 13.00 7.68 11.54
N ILE A 60 13.16 8.79 10.82
CA ILE A 60 12.79 10.14 11.29
C ILE A 60 11.45 10.54 10.67
N LEU A 61 11.30 10.29 9.37
CA LEU A 61 10.09 10.63 8.62
C LEU A 61 9.25 9.37 8.40
N TRP A 62 8.41 9.01 9.37
CA TRP A 62 7.69 7.72 9.36
C TRP A 62 6.75 7.51 8.17
N MET A 63 6.34 8.57 7.49
CA MET A 63 5.54 8.48 6.25
C MET A 63 6.38 8.33 4.96
N LYS A 64 7.71 8.36 5.08
CA LYS A 64 8.63 8.25 3.95
C LYS A 64 9.14 6.82 3.86
N PHE A 65 8.85 6.19 2.73
CA PHE A 65 9.29 4.84 2.41
C PHE A 65 10.20 4.86 1.20
N LYS A 66 11.24 4.05 1.25
CA LYS A 66 12.13 3.75 0.14
C LYS A 66 11.85 2.34 -0.35
N MET A 67 11.76 2.18 -1.66
CA MET A 67 11.52 0.90 -2.32
C MET A 67 12.64 0.67 -3.33
N ASP A 68 13.46 -0.33 -3.07
CA ASP A 68 14.55 -0.76 -3.95
C ASP A 68 14.16 -2.12 -4.56
N VAL A 69 13.60 -2.09 -5.78
CA VAL A 69 13.11 -3.28 -6.46
C VAL A 69 13.75 -3.40 -7.84
N SER A 70 14.37 -4.55 -8.14
CA SER A 70 14.85 -4.87 -9.48
C SER A 70 13.69 -4.87 -10.47
N LYS A 71 13.89 -4.28 -11.66
CA LYS A 71 12.91 -4.28 -12.76
C LYS A 71 12.32 -5.67 -13.05
N ARG A 72 13.14 -6.72 -12.92
CA ARG A 72 12.72 -8.12 -13.14
C ARG A 72 11.78 -8.65 -12.05
N ALA A 73 11.83 -8.09 -10.85
CA ALA A 73 10.99 -8.44 -9.72
C ALA A 73 9.70 -7.60 -9.65
N VAL A 74 9.63 -6.45 -10.33
CA VAL A 74 8.46 -5.56 -10.31
C VAL A 74 7.15 -6.28 -10.67
N PRO A 75 7.07 -7.14 -11.72
CA PRO A 75 5.82 -7.84 -12.02
C PRO A 75 5.30 -8.69 -10.86
N THR A 76 6.20 -9.37 -10.15
CA THR A 76 5.84 -10.15 -8.95
C THR A 76 5.37 -9.25 -7.82
N VAL A 77 6.06 -8.13 -7.57
CA VAL A 77 5.63 -7.15 -6.55
C VAL A 77 4.24 -6.59 -6.88
N MET A 78 3.98 -6.22 -8.14
CA MET A 78 2.69 -5.71 -8.61
C MET A 78 1.56 -6.71 -8.38
N GLN A 79 1.81 -7.99 -8.66
CA GLN A 79 0.87 -9.09 -8.43
C GLN A 79 0.56 -9.25 -6.94
N VAL A 80 1.58 -9.26 -6.08
CA VAL A 80 1.40 -9.39 -4.62
C VAL A 80 0.62 -8.21 -4.05
N ILE A 81 0.89 -6.99 -4.53
CA ILE A 81 0.11 -5.81 -4.13
C ILE A 81 -1.37 -6.00 -4.50
N GLU A 82 -1.67 -6.42 -5.72
CA GLU A 82 -3.07 -6.62 -6.17
C GLU A 82 -3.78 -7.69 -5.34
N GLU A 83 -3.08 -8.78 -4.99
CA GLU A 83 -3.61 -9.85 -4.13
C GLU A 83 -3.98 -9.33 -2.74
N TYR A 84 -3.20 -8.40 -2.17
CA TYR A 84 -3.38 -7.90 -0.82
C TYR A 84 -4.32 -6.70 -0.70
N ILE A 85 -4.54 -5.93 -1.77
CA ILE A 85 -5.46 -4.77 -1.75
C ILE A 85 -6.83 -5.08 -1.12
N PRO A 86 -7.52 -6.21 -1.44
CA PRO A 86 -8.81 -6.53 -0.82
C PRO A 86 -8.76 -6.73 0.70
N MET A 87 -7.59 -7.01 1.27
CA MET A 87 -7.37 -7.23 2.71
C MET A 87 -6.96 -5.95 3.45
N MET A 88 -6.64 -4.89 2.71
CA MET A 88 -6.19 -3.62 3.27
C MET A 88 -7.37 -2.73 3.68
N PRO A 89 -7.20 -1.85 4.68
CA PRO A 89 -8.08 -0.71 4.86
C PRO A 89 -8.17 0.10 3.56
N TYR A 90 -9.31 0.73 3.32
CA TYR A 90 -9.58 1.37 2.03
C TYR A 90 -8.50 2.38 1.60
N SER A 91 -8.09 3.30 2.48
CA SER A 91 -7.05 4.29 2.17
C SER A 91 -5.67 3.67 1.99
N THR A 92 -5.33 2.61 2.75
CA THR A 92 -4.13 1.82 2.54
C THR A 92 -4.12 1.20 1.14
N GLY A 93 -5.25 0.60 0.72
CA GLY A 93 -5.39 0.04 -0.62
C GLY A 93 -5.21 1.10 -1.72
N LEU A 94 -5.78 2.30 -1.55
CA LEU A 94 -5.55 3.42 -2.46
C LEU A 94 -4.07 3.84 -2.52
N TYR A 95 -3.38 3.88 -1.39
CA TYR A 95 -1.96 4.19 -1.31
C TYR A 95 -1.13 3.19 -2.12
N PHE A 96 -1.38 1.88 -1.97
CA PHE A 96 -0.66 0.86 -2.73
C PHE A 96 -1.04 0.79 -4.21
N ARG A 97 -2.28 1.14 -4.59
CA ARG A 97 -2.63 1.37 -6.00
C ARG A 97 -1.79 2.51 -6.58
N LYS A 98 -1.58 3.60 -5.83
CA LYS A 98 -0.71 4.69 -6.29
C LYS A 98 0.75 4.24 -6.47
N ILE A 99 1.23 3.35 -5.61
CA ILE A 99 2.54 2.71 -5.78
C ILE A 99 2.60 1.89 -7.07
N GLN A 100 1.57 1.09 -7.37
CA GLN A 100 1.50 0.33 -8.62
C GLN A 100 1.56 1.24 -9.86
N GLU A 101 0.86 2.39 -9.82
CA GLU A 101 0.93 3.39 -10.88
C GLU A 101 2.36 3.93 -11.06
N ILE A 102 3.03 4.33 -9.98
CA ILE A 102 4.41 4.84 -10.01
C ILE A 102 5.37 3.78 -10.57
N LEU A 103 5.26 2.53 -10.13
CA LEU A 103 6.07 1.42 -10.64
C LEU A 103 5.87 1.22 -12.15
N THR A 104 4.62 1.33 -12.62
CA THR A 104 4.27 1.24 -14.04
C THR A 104 4.90 2.38 -14.85
N GLU A 105 4.84 3.61 -14.33
CA GLU A 105 5.47 4.78 -14.96
C GLU A 105 6.99 4.62 -15.05
N GLU A 106 7.65 4.18 -13.98
CA GLU A 106 9.10 3.94 -13.97
C GLU A 106 9.51 2.85 -14.98
N MET A 107 8.77 1.72 -15.04
CA MET A 107 9.03 0.67 -16.04
C MET A 107 8.90 1.18 -17.49
N ASN A 108 7.97 2.12 -17.73
CA ASN A 108 7.72 2.67 -19.06
C ASN A 108 8.74 3.74 -19.48
N LYS A 109 9.37 4.45 -18.52
CA LYS A 109 10.42 5.45 -18.82
C LYS A 109 11.65 4.81 -19.47
N ASP A 110 11.99 3.59 -19.07
CA ASP A 110 13.14 2.86 -19.61
C ASP A 110 12.93 2.28 -21.01
N LEU A 111 11.68 2.24 -21.49
CA LEU A 111 11.31 1.75 -22.83
C LEU A 111 11.37 2.87 -23.88
N ARG A 112 11.67 4.12 -23.49
CA ARG A 112 11.82 5.29 -24.36
C ARG A 112 13.30 5.64 -24.54
#